data_AF-A0A7Y5QKP2-F1
#
_entry.id   AF-A0A7Y5QKP2-F1
#
_cell.length_a   1.000
_cell.length_b   1.000
_cell.length_c   1.000
_cell.angle_alpha   90.00
_cell.angle_beta   90.00
_cell.angle_gamma   90.00
#
_symmetry.space_group_name_H-M   'P 1'
#
loop_
_entity.id
_entity.type
_entity.pdbx_description
1 polymer ?
#
loop_
_entity_poly.entity_id
_entity_poly.type
_entity_poly.pdbx_seq_one_letter_code
_entity_poly.pdbx_strand_id
1 'polypeptide(L)' 'RGLAGVRHRTLVVNLPGSTGGVRDALAALDPIVDHAVAIVRGAPSGH' A
#
# COMPACT_ATOMS: atom_id res chain seq x y z
N ARG A 1 14.52 1.88 -4.65
CA ARG A 1 13.73 0.63 -4.64
C ARG A 1 12.80 0.70 -3.44
N GLY A 2 11.56 1.14 -3.63
CA GLY A 2 10.58 1.15 -2.54
C GLY A 2 10.26 -0.29 -2.17
N LEU A 3 10.37 -0.64 -0.89
CA LEU A 3 9.97 -1.94 -0.39
C LEU A 3 8.56 -1.81 0.18
N ALA A 4 7.69 -2.73 -0.19
CA ALA A 4 6.38 -2.91 0.41
C ALA A 4 6.25 -4.37 0.86
N GLY A 5 5.54 -4.61 1.96
CA GLY A 5 5.36 -5.93 2.52
C GLY A 5 4.15 -6.02 3.44
N VAL A 6 3.85 -7.23 3.88
CA VAL A 6 2.72 -7.50 4.78
C VAL A 6 3.24 -8.07 6.09
N ARG A 7 2.71 -7.55 7.20
CA ARG A 7 2.90 -8.12 8.54
C ARG A 7 1.55 -8.48 9.11
N HIS A 8 1.27 -9.77 9.27
CA HIS A 8 -0.05 -10.30 9.62
C HIS A 8 -1.14 -9.82 8.63
N ARG A 9 -1.95 -8.83 9.05
CA ARG A 9 -3.02 -8.22 8.25
C ARG A 9 -2.79 -6.71 8.04
N THR A 10 -1.52 -6.30 7.98
CA THR A 10 -1.13 -4.90 7.82
C THR A 10 -0.17 -4.75 6.66
N LEU A 11 -0.54 -3.89 5.70
CA LEU A 11 0.34 -3.44 4.62
C LEU A 11 1.33 -2.41 5.15
N VAL A 12 2.61 -2.61 4.88
CA VAL A 12 3.71 -1.71 5.25
C VAL A 12 4.40 -1.27 3.97
N VAL A 13 4.55 0.03 3.76
CA VAL A 13 5.17 0.61 2.57
C VAL A 13 6.21 1.64 2.99
N ASN A 14 7.43 1.54 2.45
CA ASN A 14 8.43 2.57 2.63
C ASN A 14 8.17 3.72 1.65
N LEU A 15 8.11 4.94 2.19
CA LEU A 15 7.97 6.17 1.43
C LEU A 15 9.30 6.96 1.40
N PRO A 16 9.48 7.86 0.43
CA PRO A 16 10.62 8.77 0.41
C PRO A 16 10.68 9.67 1.65
N GLY A 17 11.87 10.10 2.08
CA GLY A 17 12.05 10.93 3.28
C GLY A 17 11.61 12.40 3.14
N SER A 18 11.31 12.87 1.92
CA SER A 18 10.87 14.24 1.67
C SER A 18 9.35 14.35 1.58
N THR A 19 8.78 15.48 2.00
CA THR A 19 7.34 15.73 1.92
C THR A 19 6.79 15.61 0.49
N GLY A 20 7.54 16.10 -0.50
CA GLY A 20 7.16 15.95 -1.91
C GLY A 20 7.09 14.49 -2.34
N GLY A 21 8.12 13.71 -2.03
CA GLY A 21 8.15 12.29 -2.37
C GLY A 21 7.09 11.46 -1.64
N VAL A 22 6.71 11.82 -0.41
CA VAL A 22 5.56 11.22 0.30
C VAL A 22 4.26 11.49 -0.46
N ARG A 23 4.00 12.73 -0.89
CA ARG A 23 2.77 13.07 -1.62
C ARG A 23 2.67 12.32 -2.93
N ASP A 24 3.75 12.29 -3.71
CA ASP A 24 3.77 11.59 -4.99
C ASP A 24 3.55 10.08 -4.80
N ALA A 25 4.19 9.49 -3.79
CA ALA A 25 4.04 8.08 -3.50
C ALA A 25 2.62 7.73 -2.98
N LEU A 26 2.00 8.59 -2.17
CA LEU A 26 0.61 8.40 -1.73
C LEU A 26 -0.36 8.52 -2.91
N ALA A 27 -0.18 9.52 -3.79
CA ALA A 27 -1.00 9.66 -4.99
C ALA A 27 -0.89 8.45 -5.93
N ALA A 28 0.29 7.84 -6.03
CA ALA A 28 0.48 6.60 -6.78
C ALA A 28 -0.17 5.37 -6.12
N LEU A 29 -0.30 5.35 -4.79
CA LEU A 29 -0.92 4.26 -4.03
C LEU A 29 -2.45 4.36 -3.98
N ASP A 30 -2.99 5.58 -4.03
CA ASP A 30 -4.43 5.87 -3.94
C ASP A 30 -5.33 4.94 -4.77
N PRO A 31 -5.06 4.68 -6.07
CA PRO A 31 -5.95 3.82 -6.87
C PRO A 31 -5.93 2.34 -6.50
N ILE A 32 -4.95 1.87 -5.71
CA ILE A 32 -4.73 0.44 -5.43
C ILE A 32 -4.79 0.09 -3.93
N VAL A 33 -4.75 1.08 -3.04
CA VAL A 33 -4.57 0.86 -1.60
C VAL A 33 -5.75 0.09 -1.00
N ASP A 34 -6.98 0.39 -1.40
CA ASP A 34 -8.18 -0.28 -0.88
C ASP A 34 -8.19 -1.76 -1.27
N HIS A 35 -7.88 -2.07 -2.53
CA HIS A 35 -7.79 -3.44 -2.99
C HIS A 35 -6.65 -4.20 -2.29
N ALA A 36 -5.48 -3.58 -2.14
CA ALA A 36 -4.35 -4.17 -1.43
C ALA A 36 -4.71 -4.47 0.04
N VAL A 37 -5.42 -3.56 0.71
CA VAL A 37 -5.91 -3.77 2.08
C VAL A 37 -6.95 -4.89 2.14
N ALA A 38 -7.86 -4.97 1.15
CA ALA A 38 -8.84 -6.04 1.07
C ALA A 38 -8.19 -7.42 0.96
N ILE A 39 -7.18 -7.56 0.08
CA ILE A 39 -6.36 -8.78 -0.04
C ILE A 39 -5.70 -9.12 1.30
N VAL A 40 -5.04 -8.15 1.92
CA VAL A 40 -4.31 -8.34 3.19
C VAL A 40 -5.26 -8.72 4.34
N ARG A 41 -6.52 -8.30 4.30
CA ARG A 41 -7.55 -8.66 5.29
C ARG A 41 -8.23 -9.98 5.00
N GLY A 42 -7.96 -10.62 3.86
CA GLY A 42 -8.61 -11.86 3.43
C GLY A 42 -10.05 -11.66 2.98
N ALA A 43 -10.40 -10.47 2.48
CA ALA A 43 -11.69 -10.27 1.82
C ALA A 43 -11.76 -11.19 0.58
N PRO A 44 -12.94 -11.77 0.26
CA PRO A 44 -13.06 -12.66 -0.89
C PRO A 44 -12.65 -11.90 -2.15
N SER A 45 -11.55 -12.30 -2.77
CA SER A 45 -11.27 -11.90 -4.13
C SER A 45 -12.30 -12.62 -4.99
N GLY A 46 -13.19 -11.86 -5.63
CA GLY A 46 -14.14 -12.43 -6.57
C GLY A 46 -13.40 -13.10 -7.72
N HIS A 47 -13.19 -14.40 -7.59
CA HIS A 47 -12.82 -15.35 -8.64
C HIS A 47 -13.85 -16.48 -8.57
#